data_AF-A0A0A3ZC82-F1
#
_entry.id   AF-A0A0A3ZC82-F1
#
_cell.length_a   1.000
_cell.length_b   1.000
_cell.length_c   1.000
_cell.angle_alpha   90.00
_cell.angle_beta   90.00
_cell.angle_gamma   90.00
#
_symmetry.space_group_name_H-M   'P 1'
#
loop_
_entity.id
_entity.type
_entity.pdbx_description
1 polymer ?
#
loop_
_entity_poly.entity_id
_entity_poly.type
_entity_poly.pdbx_seq_one_letter_code
_entity_poly.pdbx_strand_id
1 'polypeptide(L)'
;MSEFELLARDLLEKAEVEEKQRQENDKKLIEQVLEIYDQKYVAELLRKVGKNEWSRETLNRWINGRCSPKSLTSAEEALLKKMLPKPPANHPDYAFRFVDLFAGIGGIRKGFEAIGGQCVFTSEWNKEAVRTYKANWFNDEQAHTFNLDIREVTLSDKPEVSETQAYSYIDKHVPDHDVLLAGFPCQPFSLAGVSKKNSLGRAHGFECEAQGTLFFDVARIIRAKKPAIFVLENVKNLKSHDKGKTFKVIMETLDELGYEVADATDVGKSDPKVIDGKHFLPQHRERIVLVGFRRDLNIHTGFTLRDVSRFYPARRPAFGELLDPVVDSKYILTPKLWEYLYNYAKKHAAKGNGFGFGLVDPENTESVARTLSARYHKDGSEILIDRGWDKAMGESDFRNEENQTCRPRRLTPRECARLMGFEEPNGRPFRIPVSDTQSYRQFGNSVVVPVFEAVAKLLEPYILRAVSADTKKSMQA
;
A
#
# COMPACT_ATOMS: atom_id res chain seq x y z
N MET A 1 45.18 1.84 46.46
CA MET A 1 44.34 2.75 45.66
C MET A 1 43.38 3.43 46.59
N SER A 2 43.23 4.76 46.47
CA SER A 2 42.26 5.49 47.28
C SER A 2 40.82 5.07 46.90
N GLU A 3 39.88 5.24 47.82
CA GLU A 3 38.44 4.99 47.56
C GLU A 3 37.95 5.74 46.30
N PHE A 4 38.47 6.96 46.08
CA PHE A 4 38.15 7.77 44.90
C PHE A 4 38.75 7.25 43.59
N GLU A 5 39.91 6.56 43.62
CA GLU A 5 40.48 5.92 42.43
C GLU A 5 39.66 4.70 41.98
N LEU A 6 39.16 3.92 42.95
CA LEU A 6 38.26 2.80 42.65
C LEU A 6 36.92 3.30 42.10
N LEU A 7 36.36 4.36 42.69
CA LEU A 7 35.14 5.00 42.17
C LEU A 7 35.35 5.58 40.77
N ALA A 8 36.47 6.25 40.51
CA ALA A 8 36.79 6.80 39.19
C ALA A 8 36.89 5.70 38.11
N ARG A 9 37.47 4.54 38.45
CA ARG A 9 37.54 3.39 37.53
C ARG A 9 36.15 2.80 37.25
N ASP A 10 35.33 2.60 38.27
CA ASP A 10 33.95 2.11 38.11
C ASP A 10 33.09 3.06 37.27
N LEU A 11 33.22 4.37 37.49
CA LEU A 11 32.54 5.40 36.69
C LEU A 11 33.02 5.39 35.23
N LEU A 12 34.32 5.19 34.99
CA LEU A 12 34.88 5.10 33.63
C LEU A 12 34.36 3.84 32.90
N GLU A 13 34.38 2.68 33.55
CA GLU A 13 33.85 1.43 32.99
C GLU A 13 32.36 1.55 32.65
N LYS A 14 31.56 2.14 33.55
CA LYS A 14 30.14 2.43 33.28
C LYS A 14 29.95 3.39 32.11
N ALA A 15 30.73 4.48 32.06
CA ALA A 15 30.66 5.45 30.97
C ALA A 15 31.02 4.81 29.61
N GLU A 16 32.03 3.94 29.54
CA GLU A 16 32.40 3.23 28.31
C GLU A 16 31.29 2.27 27.83
N VAL A 17 30.63 1.57 28.76
CA VAL A 17 29.49 0.68 28.44
C VAL A 17 28.30 1.49 27.94
N GLU A 18 27.97 2.59 28.61
CA GLU A 18 26.89 3.50 28.21
C GLU A 18 27.16 4.14 26.84
N GLU A 19 28.42 4.53 26.58
CA GLU A 19 28.82 5.09 25.29
C GLU A 19 28.69 4.08 24.16
N LYS A 20 29.16 2.83 24.35
CA LYS A 20 28.99 1.76 23.35
C LYS A 20 27.52 1.47 23.06
N GLN A 21 26.68 1.39 24.10
CA GLN A 21 25.25 1.17 23.92
C GLN A 21 24.59 2.33 23.17
N ARG A 22 24.99 3.57 23.45
CA ARG A 22 24.51 4.75 22.72
C ARG A 22 24.92 4.69 21.25
N GLN A 23 26.18 4.37 20.96
CA GLN A 23 26.68 4.27 19.58
C GLN A 23 25.93 3.19 18.78
N GLU A 24 25.62 2.04 19.39
CA GLU A 24 24.83 0.99 18.73
C GLU A 24 23.39 1.45 18.46
N ASN A 25 22.76 2.12 19.42
CA ASN A 25 21.42 2.68 19.26
C ASN A 25 21.38 3.76 18.17
N ASP A 26 22.37 4.64 18.12
CA ASP A 26 22.52 5.67 17.10
C ASP A 26 22.67 5.04 15.71
N LYS A 27 23.48 3.97 15.62
CA LYS A 27 23.72 3.25 14.36
C LYS A 27 22.44 2.64 13.84
N LYS A 28 21.72 1.93 14.71
CA LYS A 28 20.43 1.33 14.39
C LYS A 28 19.41 2.36 13.91
N LEU A 29 19.31 3.50 14.59
CA LEU A 29 18.42 4.59 14.21
C LEU A 29 18.74 5.15 12.82
N ILE A 30 20.03 5.34 12.50
CA ILE A 30 20.46 5.78 11.16
C ILE A 30 20.13 4.72 10.11
N GLU A 31 20.41 3.44 10.38
CA GLU A 31 20.10 2.35 9.46
C GLU A 31 18.61 2.33 9.12
N GLN A 32 17.72 2.42 10.11
CA GLN A 32 16.27 2.52 9.92
C GLN A 32 15.87 3.71 9.03
N VAL A 33 16.45 4.89 9.26
CA VAL A 33 16.15 6.07 8.44
C VAL A 33 16.64 5.88 7.00
N LEU A 34 17.77 5.21 6.80
CA LEU A 34 18.35 4.96 5.47
C LEU A 34 17.65 3.83 4.71
N GLU A 35 16.88 2.98 5.37
CA GLU A 35 15.94 2.10 4.68
C GLU A 35 14.81 2.87 3.98
N ILE A 36 14.59 4.13 4.35
CA ILE A 36 13.51 4.98 3.83
C ILE A 36 14.06 6.08 2.92
N TYR A 37 15.02 6.85 3.39
CA TYR A 37 15.48 8.08 2.75
C TYR A 37 16.85 7.92 2.12
N ASP A 38 17.09 8.66 1.03
CA ASP A 38 18.39 8.66 0.38
C ASP A 38 19.48 9.19 1.33
N GLN A 39 20.64 8.56 1.29
CA GLN A 39 21.76 8.87 2.17
C GLN A 39 22.28 10.30 2.03
N LYS A 40 22.27 10.87 0.81
CA LYS A 40 22.64 12.26 0.59
C LYS A 40 21.63 13.19 1.29
N TYR A 41 20.34 12.90 1.17
CA TYR A 41 19.29 13.68 1.80
C TYR A 41 19.39 13.65 3.33
N VAL A 42 19.62 12.47 3.94
CA VAL A 42 19.82 12.35 5.39
C VAL A 42 21.05 13.14 5.85
N ALA A 43 22.18 13.01 5.15
CA ALA A 43 23.40 13.76 5.49
C ALA A 43 23.21 15.28 5.37
N GLU A 44 22.48 15.76 4.36
CA GLU A 44 22.16 17.18 4.20
C GLU A 44 21.30 17.71 5.35
N LEU A 45 20.32 16.93 5.82
CA LEU A 45 19.49 17.32 6.97
C LEU A 45 20.28 17.33 8.28
N LEU A 46 21.08 16.28 8.53
CA LEU A 46 21.93 16.21 9.73
C LEU A 46 22.89 17.39 9.82
N ARG A 47 23.48 17.81 8.69
CA ARG A 47 24.37 18.99 8.63
C ARG A 47 23.68 20.30 8.99
N LYS A 48 22.36 20.41 8.79
CA LYS A 48 21.60 21.62 9.15
C LYS A 48 21.34 21.75 10.64
N VAL A 49 21.32 20.63 11.38
CA VAL A 49 20.96 20.60 12.80
C VAL A 49 22.13 20.26 13.72
N GLY A 50 23.15 19.61 13.18
CA GLY A 50 24.31 19.11 13.91
C GLY A 50 25.54 20.02 13.78
N LYS A 51 26.50 19.81 14.67
CA LYS A 51 27.86 20.38 14.58
C LYS A 51 28.83 19.47 13.84
N ASN A 52 28.41 18.23 13.54
CA ASN A 52 29.18 17.25 12.82
C ASN A 52 29.16 17.54 11.31
N GLU A 53 30.32 17.41 10.66
CA GLU A 53 30.43 17.51 9.20
C GLU A 53 29.89 16.25 8.52
N TRP A 54 28.57 16.14 8.41
CA TRP A 54 27.92 15.04 7.69
C TRP A 54 27.93 15.27 6.18
N SER A 55 28.71 14.47 5.47
CA SER A 55 28.56 14.17 4.03
C SER A 55 28.02 12.77 3.80
N ARG A 56 27.56 12.48 2.57
CA ARG A 56 27.20 11.12 2.16
C ARG A 56 28.33 10.14 2.48
N GLU A 57 29.57 10.49 2.17
CA GLU A 57 30.76 9.66 2.37
C GLU A 57 31.08 9.45 3.86
N THR A 58 30.92 10.49 4.69
CA THR A 58 31.12 10.34 6.15
C THR A 58 30.07 9.42 6.77
N LEU A 59 28.80 9.58 6.37
CA LEU A 59 27.71 8.71 6.82
C LEU A 59 27.94 7.27 6.36
N ASN A 60 28.42 7.08 5.13
CA ASN A 60 28.78 5.76 4.60
C ASN A 60 29.89 5.11 5.41
N ARG A 61 30.96 5.86 5.70
CA ARG A 61 32.09 5.34 6.47
C ARG A 61 31.67 4.96 7.89
N TRP A 62 30.80 5.75 8.50
CA TRP A 62 30.33 5.53 9.86
C TRP A 62 29.48 4.25 9.96
N ILE A 63 28.52 4.04 9.06
CA ILE A 63 27.67 2.82 9.03
C ILE A 63 28.52 1.57 8.80
N ASN A 64 29.53 1.66 7.93
CA ASN A 64 30.42 0.55 7.60
C ASN A 64 31.58 0.37 8.60
N GLY A 65 31.61 1.09 9.73
CA GLY A 65 32.66 0.97 10.74
C GLY A 65 34.07 1.41 10.28
N ARG A 66 34.16 2.25 9.25
CA ARG A 66 35.42 2.73 8.63
C ARG A 66 35.90 4.08 9.17
N CYS A 67 35.29 4.60 10.22
CA CYS A 67 35.76 5.79 10.94
C CYS A 67 35.53 5.62 12.44
N SER A 68 36.20 6.45 13.26
CA SER A 68 35.93 6.47 14.70
C SER A 68 34.45 6.75 14.95
N PRO A 69 33.82 6.02 15.88
CA PRO A 69 32.40 6.18 16.15
C PRO A 69 32.16 7.59 16.69
N LYS A 70 31.38 8.37 15.95
CA LYS A 70 30.81 9.63 16.42
C LYS A 70 29.43 9.34 16.99
N SER A 71 29.16 9.75 18.22
CA SER A 71 27.81 9.74 18.78
C SER A 71 26.98 10.87 18.16
N LEU A 72 25.69 10.63 17.97
CA LEU A 72 24.78 11.68 17.55
C LEU A 72 24.60 12.71 18.65
N THR A 73 24.50 13.97 18.23
CA THR A 73 24.00 15.02 19.11
C THR A 73 22.51 14.82 19.36
N SER A 74 21.99 15.30 20.50
CA SER A 74 20.56 15.17 20.81
C SER A 74 19.64 15.80 19.76
N ALA A 75 20.10 16.82 19.03
CA ALA A 75 19.36 17.45 17.94
C ALA A 75 19.29 16.54 16.69
N GLU A 76 20.39 15.88 16.35
CA GLU A 76 20.46 14.91 15.25
C GLU A 76 19.58 13.69 15.54
N GLU A 77 19.68 13.14 16.76
CA GLU A 77 18.84 12.03 17.22
C GLU A 77 17.34 12.38 17.16
N ALA A 78 16.96 13.56 17.68
CA ALA A 78 15.58 14.03 17.66
C ALA A 78 15.04 14.24 16.23
N LEU A 79 15.88 14.70 15.31
CA LEU A 79 15.54 14.83 13.89
C LEU A 79 15.27 13.45 13.27
N LEU A 80 16.20 12.50 13.42
CA LEU A 80 16.07 11.15 12.86
C LEU A 80 14.82 10.43 13.40
N LYS A 81 14.56 10.52 14.70
CA LYS A 81 13.32 9.99 15.31
C LYS A 81 12.05 10.62 14.71
N LYS A 82 12.06 11.91 14.36
CA LYS A 82 10.93 12.58 13.70
C LYS A 82 10.75 12.18 12.22
N MET A 83 11.79 11.67 11.57
CA MET A 83 11.72 11.15 10.20
C MET A 83 11.02 9.79 10.13
N LEU A 84 11.01 9.04 11.22
CA LEU A 84 10.32 7.76 11.35
C LEU A 84 8.83 7.94 11.73
N PRO A 85 7.96 6.98 11.38
CA PRO A 85 6.57 6.95 11.86
C PRO A 85 6.53 6.69 13.38
N LYS A 86 5.54 7.28 14.04
CA LYS A 86 5.27 7.05 15.46
C LYS A 86 4.29 5.88 15.61
N PRO A 87 4.36 5.12 16.72
CA PRO A 87 3.33 4.14 17.04
C PRO A 87 1.94 4.79 17.11
N PRO A 88 0.87 4.02 16.79
CA PRO A 88 -0.50 4.49 16.93
C PRO A 88 -0.86 4.68 18.41
N ALA A 89 -1.93 5.43 18.68
CA ALA A 89 -2.32 5.82 20.05
C ALA A 89 -2.66 4.64 20.96
N ASN A 90 -3.10 3.52 20.39
CA ASN A 90 -3.42 2.30 21.12
C ASN A 90 -2.21 1.40 21.38
N HIS A 91 -1.01 1.70 20.86
CA HIS A 91 0.18 0.91 21.16
C HIS A 91 0.53 0.92 22.66
N PRO A 92 0.87 -0.23 23.28
CA PRO A 92 1.08 -1.55 22.68
C PRO A 92 -0.17 -2.46 22.63
N ASP A 93 -1.34 -1.98 23.03
CA ASP A 93 -2.59 -2.72 23.16
C ASP A 93 -3.43 -2.68 21.87
N TYR A 94 -3.39 -3.76 21.09
CA TYR A 94 -4.10 -3.88 19.82
C TYR A 94 -5.36 -4.75 19.93
N ALA A 95 -6.39 -4.42 19.15
CA ALA A 95 -7.67 -5.11 19.18
C ALA A 95 -7.65 -6.47 18.46
N PHE A 96 -6.82 -6.60 17.42
CA PHE A 96 -6.63 -7.81 16.61
C PHE A 96 -5.33 -7.71 15.84
N ARG A 97 -4.92 -8.81 15.19
CA ARG A 97 -3.70 -8.92 14.38
C ARG A 97 -4.06 -9.14 12.92
N PHE A 98 -3.30 -8.53 12.01
CA PHE A 98 -3.46 -8.75 10.58
C PHE A 98 -2.14 -8.81 9.82
N VAL A 99 -2.18 -9.41 8.64
CA VAL A 99 -1.07 -9.42 7.68
C VAL A 99 -1.43 -8.67 6.41
N ASP A 100 -0.44 -8.07 5.75
CA ASP A 100 -0.62 -7.23 4.56
C ASP A 100 0.22 -7.74 3.39
N LEU A 101 -0.41 -8.47 2.47
CA LEU A 101 0.24 -9.11 1.32
C LEU A 101 0.09 -8.25 0.05
N PHE A 102 1.16 -8.09 -0.71
CA PHE A 102 1.21 -7.19 -1.87
C PHE A 102 0.79 -5.77 -1.47
N ALA A 103 1.33 -5.31 -0.34
CA ALA A 103 0.86 -4.15 0.41
C ALA A 103 0.97 -2.82 -0.35
N GLY A 104 1.84 -2.74 -1.35
CA GLY A 104 2.21 -1.49 -2.02
C GLY A 104 2.68 -0.46 -1.00
N ILE A 105 1.94 0.63 -0.88
CA ILE A 105 2.22 1.71 0.09
C ILE A 105 1.25 1.72 1.29
N GLY A 106 0.53 0.62 1.53
CA GLY A 106 -0.29 0.41 2.74
C GLY A 106 -1.70 0.99 2.67
N GLY A 107 -2.29 1.01 1.47
CA GLY A 107 -3.64 1.57 1.28
C GLY A 107 -4.74 0.77 1.99
N ILE A 108 -4.64 -0.57 2.01
CA ILE A 108 -5.58 -1.44 2.74
C ILE A 108 -5.26 -1.38 4.24
N ARG A 109 -3.98 -1.49 4.62
CA ARG A 109 -3.49 -1.38 6.01
C ARG A 109 -4.07 -0.19 6.77
N LYS A 110 -4.10 1.01 6.16
CA LYS A 110 -4.63 2.22 6.82
C LYS A 110 -6.03 2.01 7.42
N GLY A 111 -6.90 1.30 6.70
CA GLY A 111 -8.25 1.00 7.16
C GLY A 111 -8.30 0.10 8.39
N PHE A 112 -7.45 -0.92 8.45
CA PHE A 112 -7.42 -1.89 9.54
C PHE A 112 -6.65 -1.39 10.77
N GLU A 113 -5.64 -0.53 10.59
CA GLU A 113 -5.03 0.18 11.74
C GLU A 113 -6.02 1.17 12.38
N ALA A 114 -6.89 1.80 11.59
CA ALA A 114 -7.86 2.78 12.08
C ALA A 114 -8.90 2.18 13.04
N ILE A 115 -9.13 0.87 12.97
CA ILE A 115 -10.00 0.11 13.90
C ILE A 115 -9.19 -0.68 14.95
N GLY A 116 -7.93 -0.30 15.19
CA GLY A 116 -7.10 -0.85 16.27
C GLY A 116 -6.30 -2.10 15.94
N GLY A 117 -6.18 -2.47 14.66
CA GLY A 117 -5.41 -3.65 14.23
C GLY A 117 -3.90 -3.47 14.33
N GLN A 118 -3.18 -4.55 14.66
CA GLN A 118 -1.73 -4.66 14.58
C GLN A 118 -1.30 -5.33 13.27
N CYS A 119 -0.51 -4.66 12.45
CA CYS A 119 0.15 -5.32 11.32
C CYS A 119 1.34 -6.14 11.85
N VAL A 120 1.36 -7.44 11.59
CA VAL A 120 2.40 -8.36 12.14
C VAL A 120 3.28 -8.98 11.05
N PHE A 121 2.86 -8.87 9.79
CA PHE A 121 3.65 -9.28 8.64
C PHE A 121 3.27 -8.45 7.41
N THR A 122 4.25 -8.06 6.62
CA THR A 122 4.04 -7.36 5.35
C THR A 122 4.87 -7.99 4.24
N SER A 123 4.24 -8.25 3.10
CA SER A 123 4.94 -8.67 1.88
C SER A 123 4.77 -7.62 0.77
N GLU A 124 5.87 -7.07 0.27
CA GLU A 124 5.88 -6.13 -0.84
C GLU A 124 7.23 -6.19 -1.59
N TRP A 125 7.17 -6.50 -2.88
CA TRP A 125 8.36 -6.74 -3.70
C TRP A 125 9.03 -5.46 -4.20
N ASN A 126 8.27 -4.38 -4.39
CA ASN A 126 8.79 -3.14 -4.90
C ASN A 126 9.49 -2.35 -3.79
N LYS A 127 10.82 -2.33 -3.82
CA LYS A 127 11.66 -1.62 -2.84
C LYS A 127 11.30 -0.14 -2.69
N GLU A 128 10.90 0.55 -3.76
CA GLU A 128 10.47 1.95 -3.66
C GLU A 128 9.12 2.09 -2.94
N ALA A 129 8.21 1.12 -3.11
CA ALA A 129 6.96 1.08 -2.36
C ALA A 129 7.22 0.78 -0.88
N VAL A 130 8.12 -0.16 -0.56
CA VAL A 130 8.57 -0.45 0.81
C VAL A 130 9.14 0.81 1.49
N ARG A 131 9.93 1.62 0.78
CA ARG A 131 10.44 2.90 1.31
C ARG A 131 9.31 3.83 1.71
N THR A 132 8.35 4.07 0.81
CA THR A 132 7.17 4.90 1.11
C THR A 132 6.32 4.30 2.23
N TYR A 133 6.16 2.99 2.28
CA TYR A 133 5.45 2.27 3.33
C TYR A 133 6.10 2.49 4.70
N LYS A 134 7.40 2.19 4.84
CA LYS A 134 8.17 2.39 6.07
C LYS A 134 8.24 3.87 6.51
N ALA A 135 8.11 4.82 5.58
CA ALA A 135 8.04 6.24 5.92
C ALA A 135 6.75 6.64 6.65
N ASN A 136 5.67 5.87 6.49
CA ASN A 136 4.33 6.27 6.92
C ASN A 136 3.72 5.37 7.99
N TRP A 137 4.09 4.09 8.01
CA TRP A 137 3.50 3.10 8.92
C TRP A 137 4.51 2.63 9.97
N PHE A 138 4.10 2.64 11.24
CA PHE A 138 4.95 2.14 12.33
C PHE A 138 5.08 0.63 12.24
N ASN A 139 6.31 0.12 12.16
CA ASN A 139 6.59 -1.30 12.13
C ASN A 139 7.44 -1.64 13.36
N ASP A 140 6.83 -2.31 14.32
CA ASP A 140 7.51 -2.75 15.54
C ASP A 140 8.47 -3.88 15.18
N GLU A 141 9.77 -3.65 15.25
CA GLU A 141 10.79 -4.65 14.89
C GLU A 141 10.72 -5.92 15.73
N GLN A 142 10.08 -5.89 16.91
CA GLN A 142 9.92 -7.07 17.76
C GLN A 142 8.67 -7.89 17.39
N ALA A 143 7.69 -7.29 16.71
CA ALA A 143 6.38 -7.89 16.46
C ALA A 143 5.96 -7.91 14.98
N HIS A 144 6.75 -7.29 14.10
CA HIS A 144 6.51 -7.17 12.66
C HIS A 144 7.69 -7.71 11.86
N THR A 145 7.39 -8.35 10.72
CA THR A 145 8.41 -8.77 9.75
C THR A 145 8.04 -8.36 8.34
N PHE A 146 9.04 -7.94 7.56
CA PHE A 146 8.92 -7.68 6.13
C PHE A 146 9.44 -8.84 5.29
N ASN A 147 8.75 -9.09 4.18
CA ASN A 147 9.17 -9.98 3.11
C ASN A 147 9.12 -9.23 1.76
N LEU A 148 10.10 -9.48 0.89
CA LEU A 148 10.13 -8.89 -0.45
C LEU A 148 9.53 -9.82 -1.50
N ASP A 149 9.78 -11.12 -1.41
CA ASP A 149 9.23 -12.10 -2.34
C ASP A 149 8.43 -13.16 -1.59
N ILE A 150 7.10 -13.15 -1.79
CA ILE A 150 6.21 -14.05 -1.06
C ILE A 150 6.52 -15.53 -1.33
N ARG A 151 7.15 -15.83 -2.47
CA ARG A 151 7.53 -17.20 -2.86
C ARG A 151 8.63 -17.77 -1.99
N GLU A 152 9.46 -16.92 -1.38
CA GLU A 152 10.44 -17.34 -0.38
C GLU A 152 9.76 -17.89 0.89
N VAL A 153 8.54 -17.44 1.18
CA VAL A 153 7.74 -17.88 2.33
C VAL A 153 6.85 -19.06 1.97
N THR A 154 6.22 -19.06 0.78
CA THR A 154 5.29 -20.11 0.37
C THR A 154 5.97 -21.31 -0.30
N LEU A 155 7.25 -21.15 -0.66
CA LEU A 155 8.06 -22.13 -1.38
C LEU A 155 7.38 -22.61 -2.68
N SER A 156 6.62 -21.74 -3.34
CA SER A 156 5.81 -22.09 -4.51
C SER A 156 6.61 -22.30 -5.79
N ASP A 157 7.84 -21.82 -5.84
CA ASP A 157 8.80 -22.02 -6.92
C ASP A 157 9.68 -23.28 -6.75
N LYS A 158 9.51 -24.02 -5.64
CA LYS A 158 10.27 -25.22 -5.30
C LYS A 158 9.42 -26.49 -5.44
N PRO A 159 9.34 -27.10 -6.64
CA PRO A 159 8.48 -28.26 -6.90
C PRO A 159 8.84 -29.52 -6.10
N GLU A 160 10.07 -29.58 -5.57
CA GLU A 160 10.56 -30.66 -4.71
C GLU A 160 10.04 -30.59 -3.27
N VAL A 161 9.54 -29.43 -2.84
CA VAL A 161 8.99 -29.22 -1.49
C VAL A 161 7.57 -29.77 -1.45
N SER A 162 7.32 -30.69 -0.51
CA SER A 162 5.96 -31.20 -0.29
C SER A 162 5.05 -30.12 0.31
N GLU A 163 3.73 -30.24 0.08
CA GLU A 163 2.73 -29.31 0.62
C GLU A 163 2.84 -29.17 2.15
N THR A 164 2.98 -30.28 2.88
CA THR A 164 3.15 -30.27 4.34
C THR A 164 4.37 -29.49 4.79
N GLN A 165 5.49 -29.61 4.07
CA GLN A 165 6.70 -28.83 4.36
C GLN A 165 6.50 -27.35 4.07
N ALA A 166 5.86 -27.01 2.94
CA ALA A 166 5.53 -25.64 2.60
C ALA A 166 4.63 -24.99 3.66
N TYR A 167 3.56 -25.68 4.09
CA TYR A 167 2.65 -25.16 5.13
C TYR A 167 3.36 -24.98 6.48
N SER A 168 4.20 -25.93 6.89
CA SER A 168 4.99 -25.78 8.12
C SER A 168 6.01 -24.64 8.02
N TYR A 169 6.56 -24.38 6.83
CA TYR A 169 7.47 -23.26 6.62
C TYR A 169 6.73 -21.92 6.68
N ILE A 170 5.55 -21.81 6.05
CA ILE A 170 4.68 -20.63 6.14
C ILE A 170 4.32 -20.36 7.60
N ASP A 171 3.92 -21.38 8.35
CA ASP A 171 3.49 -21.24 9.75
C ASP A 171 4.56 -20.62 10.66
N LYS A 172 5.84 -20.92 10.38
CA LYS A 172 7.00 -20.36 11.10
C LYS A 172 7.33 -18.92 10.73
N HIS A 173 7.05 -18.49 9.49
CA HIS A 173 7.49 -17.19 8.96
C HIS A 173 6.36 -16.16 8.87
N VAL A 174 5.11 -16.60 8.84
CA VAL A 174 3.92 -15.75 8.89
C VAL A 174 3.29 -15.94 10.27
N PRO A 175 3.35 -14.92 11.15
CA PRO A 175 2.74 -14.99 12.47
C PRO A 175 1.23 -15.26 12.42
N ASP A 176 0.69 -15.78 13.52
CA ASP A 176 -0.76 -15.90 13.70
C ASP A 176 -1.44 -14.53 13.62
N HIS A 177 -2.60 -14.52 12.96
CA HIS A 177 -3.36 -13.33 12.65
C HIS A 177 -4.84 -13.64 12.46
N ASP A 178 -5.69 -12.66 12.80
CA ASP A 178 -7.15 -12.76 12.69
C ASP A 178 -7.62 -12.41 11.27
N VAL A 179 -6.93 -11.45 10.64
CA VAL A 179 -7.31 -10.91 9.33
C VAL A 179 -6.15 -10.99 8.33
N LEU A 180 -6.41 -11.52 7.13
CA LEU A 180 -5.46 -11.48 6.01
C LEU A 180 -5.90 -10.46 4.97
N LEU A 181 -5.00 -9.54 4.62
CA LEU A 181 -5.22 -8.54 3.57
C LEU A 181 -4.35 -8.88 2.36
N ALA A 182 -4.89 -8.82 1.15
CA ALA A 182 -4.09 -9.04 -0.07
C ALA A 182 -4.59 -8.30 -1.31
N GLY A 183 -3.72 -7.50 -1.94
CA GLY A 183 -3.95 -6.85 -3.24
C GLY A 183 -3.22 -7.58 -4.38
N PHE A 184 -3.57 -8.84 -4.65
CA PHE A 184 -2.82 -9.67 -5.60
C PHE A 184 -3.08 -9.27 -7.07
N PRO A 185 -2.08 -9.37 -7.96
CA PRO A 185 -2.25 -8.99 -9.37
C PRO A 185 -3.17 -9.96 -10.13
N CYS A 186 -3.93 -9.43 -11.09
CA CYS A 186 -4.79 -10.22 -11.98
C CYS A 186 -3.96 -11.00 -13.00
N GLN A 187 -3.78 -12.31 -12.80
CA GLN A 187 -3.07 -13.22 -13.71
C GLN A 187 -4.02 -14.31 -14.25
N PRO A 188 -3.92 -14.70 -15.53
CA PRO A 188 -4.68 -15.86 -16.04
C PRO A 188 -4.13 -17.17 -15.45
N PHE A 189 -5.02 -18.12 -15.15
CA PHE A 189 -4.62 -19.47 -14.70
C PHE A 189 -4.28 -20.36 -15.90
N SER A 190 -2.99 -20.65 -16.07
CA SER A 190 -2.49 -21.49 -17.15
C SER A 190 -2.61 -22.98 -16.81
N LEU A 191 -3.05 -23.80 -17.77
CA LEU A 191 -3.19 -25.26 -17.61
C LEU A 191 -1.86 -26.03 -17.71
N ALA A 192 -0.74 -25.35 -17.99
CA ALA A 192 0.52 -25.99 -18.37
C ALA A 192 1.16 -26.83 -17.25
N GLY A 193 0.86 -26.53 -15.97
CA GLY A 193 1.30 -27.33 -14.81
C GLY A 193 0.37 -28.50 -14.47
N VAL A 194 -0.93 -28.37 -14.78
CA VAL A 194 -1.99 -29.33 -14.43
C VAL A 194 -1.90 -30.60 -15.29
N SER A 195 -1.55 -30.44 -16.57
CA SER A 195 -1.54 -31.55 -17.53
C SER A 195 -0.49 -32.64 -17.23
N LYS A 196 0.57 -32.33 -16.48
CA LYS A 196 1.64 -33.28 -16.12
C LYS A 196 1.33 -34.09 -14.85
N LYS A 197 0.52 -33.52 -13.92
CA LYS A 197 0.11 -34.18 -12.67
C LYS A 197 -1.16 -35.02 -12.84
N ASN A 198 -2.08 -34.61 -13.70
CA ASN A 198 -3.28 -35.40 -14.03
C ASN A 198 -2.94 -36.75 -14.68
N SER A 199 -1.86 -36.83 -15.47
CA SER A 199 -1.34 -38.09 -16.04
C SER A 199 -0.68 -39.03 -15.01
N LEU A 200 -0.46 -38.58 -13.77
CA LEU A 200 0.22 -39.31 -12.70
C LEU A 200 -0.69 -39.66 -11.50
N GLY A 201 -1.99 -39.39 -11.59
CA GLY A 201 -2.97 -39.82 -10.59
C GLY A 201 -2.84 -39.17 -9.19
N ARG A 202 -2.26 -37.97 -9.06
CA ARG A 202 -2.13 -37.26 -7.77
C ARG A 202 -3.05 -36.03 -7.65
N ALA A 203 -3.67 -35.95 -6.46
CA ALA A 203 -4.44 -34.89 -5.80
C ALA A 203 -5.20 -33.85 -6.68
N HIS A 204 -6.53 -34.00 -6.71
CA HIS A 204 -7.50 -33.01 -7.18
C HIS A 204 -7.77 -31.95 -6.09
N GLY A 205 -7.48 -30.68 -6.37
CA GLY A 205 -7.81 -29.52 -5.51
C GLY A 205 -7.10 -28.24 -5.95
N PHE A 206 -7.34 -27.12 -5.25
CA PHE A 206 -6.78 -25.79 -5.59
C PHE A 206 -5.26 -25.77 -5.78
N GLU A 207 -4.53 -26.69 -5.13
CA GLU A 207 -3.07 -26.81 -5.24
C GLU A 207 -2.60 -27.10 -6.69
N CYS A 208 -3.48 -27.64 -7.53
CA CYS A 208 -3.22 -27.85 -8.95
C CYS A 208 -3.75 -26.69 -9.81
N GLU A 209 -4.96 -26.18 -9.53
CA GLU A 209 -5.65 -25.25 -10.44
C GLU A 209 -5.11 -23.82 -10.39
N ALA A 210 -4.69 -23.35 -9.21
CA ALA A 210 -4.16 -21.99 -9.04
C ALA A 210 -2.65 -21.88 -9.32
N GLN A 211 -1.96 -23.01 -9.45
CA GLN A 211 -0.50 -23.10 -9.49
C GLN A 211 0.12 -22.21 -10.58
N GLY A 212 1.20 -21.50 -10.22
CA GLY A 212 1.92 -20.59 -11.13
C GLY A 212 1.41 -19.15 -11.15
N THR A 213 0.49 -18.79 -10.24
CA THR A 213 0.01 -17.42 -10.04
C THR A 213 0.28 -16.95 -8.61
N LEU A 214 0.30 -15.64 -8.38
CA LEU A 214 0.44 -15.08 -7.02
C LEU A 214 -0.83 -15.26 -6.16
N PHE A 215 -1.99 -15.56 -6.78
CA PHE A 215 -3.18 -15.97 -6.03
C PHE A 215 -2.96 -17.29 -5.29
N PHE A 216 -2.20 -18.21 -5.88
CA PHE A 216 -1.84 -19.48 -5.23
C PHE A 216 -1.03 -19.27 -3.95
N ASP A 217 -0.10 -18.32 -3.95
CA ASP A 217 0.66 -17.96 -2.75
C ASP A 217 -0.26 -17.45 -1.63
N VAL A 218 -1.26 -16.62 -1.97
CA VAL A 218 -2.30 -16.19 -1.02
C VAL A 218 -3.09 -17.38 -0.50
N ALA A 219 -3.57 -18.26 -1.39
CA ALA A 219 -4.34 -19.45 -1.01
C ALA A 219 -3.57 -20.39 -0.08
N ARG A 220 -2.26 -20.57 -0.31
CA ARG A 220 -1.37 -21.34 0.57
C ARG A 220 -1.26 -20.75 1.96
N ILE A 221 -1.14 -19.42 2.07
CA ILE A 221 -1.08 -18.73 3.36
C ILE A 221 -2.42 -18.86 4.09
N ILE A 222 -3.55 -18.68 3.38
CA ILE A 222 -4.89 -18.89 3.94
C ILE A 222 -5.04 -20.34 4.46
N ARG A 223 -4.56 -21.34 3.71
CA ARG A 223 -4.61 -22.76 4.12
C ARG A 223 -3.76 -23.03 5.36
N ALA A 224 -2.55 -22.48 5.42
CA ALA A 224 -1.61 -22.71 6.51
C ALA A 224 -2.03 -21.98 7.80
N LYS A 225 -2.36 -20.68 7.69
CA LYS A 225 -2.62 -19.81 8.84
C LYS A 225 -4.09 -19.74 9.26
N LYS A 226 -5.01 -20.11 8.36
CA LYS A 226 -6.46 -20.16 8.60
C LYS A 226 -7.00 -18.89 9.29
N PRO A 227 -6.75 -17.68 8.78
CA PRO A 227 -7.27 -16.45 9.40
C PRO A 227 -8.79 -16.51 9.56
N ALA A 228 -9.35 -15.84 10.57
CA ALA A 228 -10.80 -15.80 10.74
C ALA A 228 -11.49 -15.11 9.55
N ILE A 229 -10.84 -14.07 9.02
CA ILE A 229 -11.34 -13.24 7.93
C ILE A 229 -10.22 -12.98 6.93
N PHE A 230 -10.54 -12.89 5.64
CA PHE A 230 -9.65 -12.28 4.67
C PHE A 230 -10.36 -11.17 3.88
N VAL A 231 -9.58 -10.23 3.37
CA VAL A 231 -10.02 -9.21 2.41
C VAL A 231 -9.05 -9.19 1.24
N LEU A 232 -9.55 -9.59 0.07
CA LEU A 232 -8.79 -9.56 -1.17
C LEU A 232 -9.28 -8.43 -2.07
N GLU A 233 -8.34 -7.68 -2.65
CA GLU A 233 -8.62 -6.64 -3.64
C GLU A 233 -8.17 -7.10 -5.03
N ASN A 234 -8.95 -6.73 -6.05
CA ASN A 234 -8.55 -6.91 -7.44
C ASN A 234 -9.25 -5.92 -8.40
N VAL A 235 -8.89 -5.98 -9.68
CA VAL A 235 -9.49 -5.18 -10.75
C VAL A 235 -10.99 -5.48 -10.92
N LYS A 236 -11.78 -4.44 -11.24
CA LYS A 236 -13.24 -4.56 -11.45
C LYS A 236 -13.65 -5.61 -12.50
N ASN A 237 -12.78 -5.83 -13.48
CA ASN A 237 -13.03 -6.73 -14.62
C ASN A 237 -12.67 -8.19 -14.33
N LEU A 238 -12.26 -8.54 -13.09
CA LEU A 238 -11.87 -9.90 -12.71
C LEU A 238 -12.91 -10.95 -13.15
N LYS A 239 -14.20 -10.63 -12.99
CA LYS A 239 -15.34 -11.49 -13.38
C LYS A 239 -15.41 -11.83 -14.87
N SER A 240 -14.91 -10.93 -15.72
CA SER A 240 -14.87 -11.12 -17.18
C SER A 240 -13.50 -11.57 -17.69
N HIS A 241 -12.49 -11.57 -16.83
CA HIS A 241 -11.13 -11.91 -17.19
C HIS A 241 -11.03 -13.38 -17.61
N ASP A 242 -10.28 -13.66 -18.68
CA ASP A 242 -10.15 -15.00 -19.26
C ASP A 242 -11.51 -15.69 -19.47
N LYS A 243 -12.48 -14.97 -20.03
CA LYS A 243 -13.88 -15.41 -20.24
C LYS A 243 -14.57 -15.88 -18.96
N GLY A 244 -14.19 -15.31 -17.81
CA GLY A 244 -14.74 -15.62 -16.49
C GLY A 244 -14.06 -16.80 -15.77
N LYS A 245 -13.12 -17.48 -16.43
CA LYS A 245 -12.40 -18.62 -15.83
C LYS A 245 -11.62 -18.21 -14.58
N THR A 246 -10.95 -17.05 -14.62
CA THR A 246 -10.14 -16.56 -13.49
C THR A 246 -10.97 -16.37 -12.23
N PHE A 247 -12.11 -15.67 -12.33
CA PHE A 247 -12.98 -15.46 -11.19
C PHE A 247 -13.56 -16.76 -10.65
N LYS A 248 -13.96 -17.67 -11.54
CA LYS A 248 -14.49 -18.98 -11.17
C LYS A 248 -13.48 -19.78 -10.32
N VAL A 249 -12.26 -19.95 -10.80
CA VAL A 249 -11.18 -20.68 -10.08
C VAL A 249 -10.89 -20.05 -8.72
N ILE A 250 -10.88 -18.72 -8.64
CA ILE A 250 -10.70 -18.02 -7.36
C ILE A 250 -11.81 -18.38 -6.37
N MET A 251 -13.08 -18.26 -6.79
CA MET A 251 -14.22 -18.53 -5.89
C MET A 251 -14.28 -20.00 -5.46
N GLU A 252 -14.02 -20.94 -6.37
CA GLU A 252 -13.94 -22.39 -6.08
C GLU A 252 -12.79 -22.68 -5.09
N THR A 253 -11.61 -22.10 -5.31
CA THR A 253 -10.48 -22.24 -4.38
C THR A 253 -10.82 -21.73 -2.98
N LEU A 254 -11.44 -20.55 -2.87
CA LEU A 254 -11.80 -19.97 -1.57
C LEU A 254 -12.85 -20.82 -0.84
N ASP A 255 -13.79 -21.41 -1.58
CA ASP A 255 -14.77 -22.35 -1.03
C ASP A 255 -14.12 -23.65 -0.53
N GLU A 256 -13.20 -24.24 -1.32
CA GLU A 256 -12.40 -25.42 -0.94
C GLU A 256 -11.48 -25.18 0.27
N LEU A 257 -11.07 -23.93 0.50
CA LEU A 257 -10.32 -23.51 1.68
C LEU A 257 -11.20 -23.43 2.94
N GLY A 258 -12.53 -23.52 2.80
CA GLY A 258 -13.49 -23.49 3.90
C GLY A 258 -13.97 -22.09 4.27
N TYR A 259 -14.06 -21.17 3.30
CA TYR A 259 -14.50 -19.79 3.53
C TYR A 259 -15.79 -19.45 2.81
N GLU A 260 -16.67 -18.74 3.52
CA GLU A 260 -17.85 -18.09 2.96
C GLU A 260 -17.45 -16.70 2.44
N VAL A 261 -17.52 -16.50 1.12
CA VAL A 261 -17.25 -15.18 0.51
C VAL A 261 -18.54 -14.36 0.50
N ALA A 262 -18.47 -13.15 1.04
CA ALA A 262 -19.59 -12.21 1.08
C ALA A 262 -20.15 -11.94 -0.32
N ASP A 263 -21.48 -11.98 -0.42
CA ASP A 263 -22.23 -11.72 -1.65
C ASP A 263 -21.79 -12.61 -2.85
N ALA A 264 -21.28 -13.83 -2.59
CA ALA A 264 -20.76 -14.73 -3.64
C ALA A 264 -21.75 -15.04 -4.77
N THR A 265 -23.05 -15.12 -4.44
CA THR A 265 -24.13 -15.43 -5.40
C THR A 265 -24.59 -14.23 -6.22
N ASP A 266 -24.22 -12.99 -5.82
CA ASP A 266 -24.57 -11.77 -6.55
C ASP A 266 -23.65 -11.58 -7.76
N VAL A 267 -24.16 -11.85 -8.97
CA VAL A 267 -23.38 -11.82 -10.24
C VAL A 267 -23.92 -10.84 -11.30
N GLY A 268 -24.54 -9.74 -10.85
CA GLY A 268 -25.17 -8.74 -11.73
C GLY A 268 -24.39 -7.45 -11.99
N LYS A 269 -25.06 -6.49 -12.66
CA LYS A 269 -24.58 -5.09 -12.82
C LYS A 269 -24.46 -4.36 -11.47
N SER A 270 -25.27 -4.74 -10.50
CA SER A 270 -25.28 -4.25 -9.12
C SER A 270 -24.53 -5.22 -8.19
N ASP A 271 -23.37 -5.72 -8.61
CA ASP A 271 -22.57 -6.59 -7.75
C ASP A 271 -21.95 -5.78 -6.61
N PRO A 272 -22.32 -6.03 -5.34
CA PRO A 272 -21.82 -5.26 -4.19
C PRO A 272 -20.33 -5.49 -3.93
N LYS A 273 -19.72 -6.54 -4.50
CA LYS A 273 -18.27 -6.74 -4.47
C LYS A 273 -17.53 -5.67 -5.26
N VAL A 274 -18.18 -4.99 -6.20
CA VAL A 274 -17.58 -3.89 -6.96
C VAL A 274 -17.88 -2.55 -6.29
N ILE A 275 -16.86 -1.93 -5.70
CA ILE A 275 -16.97 -0.66 -4.99
C ILE A 275 -16.22 0.42 -5.77
N ASP A 276 -16.88 1.56 -6.03
CA ASP A 276 -16.30 2.72 -6.69
C ASP A 276 -15.80 3.75 -5.67
N GLY A 277 -14.53 4.13 -5.77
CA GLY A 277 -13.95 5.21 -4.98
C GLY A 277 -14.66 6.55 -5.13
N LYS A 278 -15.44 6.75 -6.21
CA LYS A 278 -16.16 8.02 -6.49
C LYS A 278 -17.09 8.45 -5.36
N HIS A 279 -17.56 7.51 -4.55
CA HIS A 279 -18.46 7.79 -3.42
C HIS A 279 -17.74 8.47 -2.26
N PHE A 280 -16.40 8.32 -2.18
CA PHE A 280 -15.57 8.86 -1.10
C PHE A 280 -14.69 10.02 -1.56
N LEU A 281 -14.15 9.94 -2.78
CA LEU A 281 -13.24 10.92 -3.37
C LEU A 281 -13.67 11.22 -4.81
N PRO A 282 -13.33 12.39 -5.37
CA PRO A 282 -13.76 12.80 -6.72
C PRO A 282 -12.95 12.10 -7.84
N GLN A 283 -12.90 10.76 -7.81
CA GLN A 283 -12.23 9.92 -8.80
C GLN A 283 -13.04 8.66 -9.10
N HIS A 284 -13.27 8.35 -10.37
CA HIS A 284 -13.76 7.03 -10.77
C HIS A 284 -12.67 5.98 -10.57
N ARG A 285 -12.92 5.04 -9.66
CA ARG A 285 -11.99 3.94 -9.37
C ARG A 285 -12.74 2.76 -8.77
N GLU A 286 -13.27 1.92 -9.65
CA GLU A 286 -13.92 0.67 -9.28
C GLU A 286 -12.89 -0.44 -9.04
N ARG A 287 -13.11 -1.20 -7.96
CA ARG A 287 -12.36 -2.42 -7.60
C ARG A 287 -13.30 -3.49 -7.11
N ILE A 288 -12.94 -4.75 -7.35
CA ILE A 288 -13.65 -5.86 -6.73
C ILE A 288 -12.99 -6.16 -5.37
N VAL A 289 -13.81 -6.35 -4.35
CA VAL A 289 -13.41 -6.69 -2.99
C VAL A 289 -14.04 -8.03 -2.62
N LEU A 290 -13.21 -9.00 -2.26
CA LEU A 290 -13.65 -10.33 -1.82
C LEU A 290 -13.39 -10.44 -0.32
N VAL A 291 -14.47 -10.46 0.46
CA VAL A 291 -14.40 -10.63 1.91
C VAL A 291 -14.78 -12.07 2.23
N GLY A 292 -13.87 -12.84 2.82
CA GLY A 292 -14.12 -14.23 3.20
C GLY A 292 -14.14 -14.41 4.70
N PHE A 293 -15.06 -15.25 5.18
CA PHE A 293 -15.18 -15.63 6.59
C PHE A 293 -14.96 -17.13 6.74
N ARG A 294 -14.13 -17.53 7.71
CA ARG A 294 -13.89 -18.95 7.97
C ARG A 294 -15.19 -19.62 8.42
N ARG A 295 -15.62 -20.66 7.70
CA ARG A 295 -16.97 -21.25 7.81
C ARG A 295 -17.25 -21.84 9.19
N ASP A 296 -16.26 -22.46 9.83
CA ASP A 296 -16.38 -23.07 11.15
C ASP A 296 -16.69 -22.07 12.27
N LEU A 297 -16.33 -20.79 12.08
CA LEU A 297 -16.54 -19.74 13.08
C LEU A 297 -17.99 -19.21 13.10
N ASN A 298 -18.77 -19.43 12.03
CA ASN A 298 -20.16 -18.97 11.93
C ASN A 298 -20.37 -17.47 12.26
N ILE A 299 -19.37 -16.63 11.97
CA ILE A 299 -19.42 -15.20 12.26
C ILE A 299 -20.07 -14.38 11.15
N HIS A 300 -20.19 -14.92 9.92
CA HIS A 300 -20.55 -14.19 8.70
C HIS A 300 -22.02 -13.72 8.63
N THR A 301 -22.91 -14.25 9.48
CA THR A 301 -24.35 -13.98 9.39
C THR A 301 -24.66 -12.48 9.45
N GLY A 302 -25.40 -11.99 8.45
CA GLY A 302 -25.81 -10.60 8.34
C GLY A 302 -24.81 -9.67 7.66
N PHE A 303 -23.63 -10.16 7.25
CA PHE A 303 -22.66 -9.35 6.51
C PHE A 303 -23.01 -9.23 5.02
N THR A 304 -22.93 -8.01 4.46
CA THR A 304 -23.00 -7.74 3.02
C THR A 304 -22.24 -6.47 2.67
N LEU A 305 -21.51 -6.46 1.54
CA LEU A 305 -20.81 -5.26 1.07
C LEU A 305 -21.76 -4.15 0.60
N ARG A 306 -23.06 -4.44 0.45
CA ARG A 306 -24.10 -3.41 0.20
C ARG A 306 -24.13 -2.35 1.31
N ASP A 307 -23.78 -2.74 2.52
CA ASP A 307 -23.78 -1.89 3.70
C ASP A 307 -22.59 -0.92 3.77
N VAL A 308 -21.61 -1.02 2.85
CA VAL A 308 -20.52 -0.04 2.72
C VAL A 308 -21.07 1.37 2.48
N SER A 309 -22.23 1.48 1.82
CA SER A 309 -22.92 2.74 1.59
C SER A 309 -23.26 3.53 2.86
N ARG A 310 -23.39 2.85 4.01
CA ARG A 310 -23.62 3.49 5.33
C ARG A 310 -22.44 4.34 5.79
N PHE A 311 -21.25 4.11 5.22
CA PHE A 311 -20.01 4.81 5.55
C PHE A 311 -19.62 5.87 4.50
N TYR A 312 -20.48 6.15 3.51
CA TYR A 312 -20.23 7.26 2.60
C TYR A 312 -20.22 8.59 3.36
N PRO A 313 -19.29 9.50 3.05
CA PRO A 313 -19.24 10.79 3.73
C PRO A 313 -20.50 11.59 3.40
N ALA A 314 -21.05 12.29 4.39
CA ALA A 314 -22.20 13.18 4.19
C ALA A 314 -21.93 14.24 3.12
N ARG A 315 -20.68 14.71 3.04
CA ARG A 315 -20.16 15.58 1.98
C ARG A 315 -18.86 14.98 1.44
N ARG A 316 -18.86 14.58 0.16
CA ARG A 316 -17.65 14.23 -0.57
C ARG A 316 -16.84 15.51 -0.85
N PRO A 317 -15.51 15.52 -0.65
CA PRO A 317 -14.70 16.67 -1.05
C PRO A 317 -14.78 16.89 -2.57
N ALA A 318 -14.88 18.14 -2.98
CA ALA A 318 -14.78 18.55 -4.37
C ALA A 318 -13.34 18.38 -4.87
N PHE A 319 -13.18 18.24 -6.19
CA PHE A 319 -11.86 18.01 -6.78
C PHE A 319 -10.88 19.16 -6.48
N GLY A 320 -11.35 20.41 -6.60
CA GLY A 320 -10.55 21.61 -6.29
C GLY A 320 -10.06 21.67 -4.83
N GLU A 321 -10.80 21.10 -3.87
CA GLU A 321 -10.41 21.08 -2.45
C GLU A 321 -9.20 20.18 -2.17
N LEU A 322 -8.83 19.31 -3.12
CA LEU A 322 -7.66 18.45 -3.00
C LEU A 322 -6.39 19.08 -3.59
N LEU A 323 -6.51 20.21 -4.29
CA LEU A 323 -5.41 20.84 -5.01
C LEU A 323 -4.58 21.76 -4.11
N ASP A 324 -3.28 21.83 -4.41
CA ASP A 324 -2.42 22.82 -3.77
C ASP A 324 -2.68 24.21 -4.39
N PRO A 325 -2.74 25.28 -3.58
CA PRO A 325 -2.98 26.63 -4.10
C PRO A 325 -1.81 27.15 -4.93
N VAL A 326 -0.58 26.71 -4.63
CA VAL A 326 0.65 27.09 -5.34
C VAL A 326 1.37 25.83 -5.77
N VAL A 327 1.62 25.71 -7.08
CA VAL A 327 2.24 24.53 -7.71
C VAL A 327 3.44 24.96 -8.55
N ASP A 328 4.52 24.19 -8.48
CA ASP A 328 5.72 24.43 -9.28
C ASP A 328 5.42 24.35 -10.79
N SER A 329 5.95 25.30 -11.55
CA SER A 329 5.84 25.37 -13.01
C SER A 329 6.24 24.09 -13.75
N LYS A 330 7.09 23.23 -13.16
CA LYS A 330 7.47 21.92 -13.75
C LYS A 330 6.29 20.97 -13.96
N TYR A 331 5.16 21.19 -13.28
CA TYR A 331 3.95 20.39 -13.44
C TYR A 331 3.05 20.89 -14.59
N ILE A 332 3.24 22.11 -15.07
CA ILE A 332 2.57 22.63 -16.27
C ILE A 332 3.10 21.85 -17.49
N LEU A 333 2.19 21.43 -18.37
CA LEU A 333 2.60 20.70 -19.58
C LEU A 333 3.52 21.56 -20.44
N THR A 334 4.55 20.94 -21.01
CA THR A 334 5.37 21.61 -22.01
C THR A 334 4.54 21.90 -23.27
N PRO A 335 4.85 22.95 -24.05
CA PRO A 335 4.11 23.27 -25.27
C PRO A 335 3.96 22.07 -26.22
N LYS A 336 5.05 21.32 -26.42
CA LYS A 336 5.08 20.13 -27.28
C LYS A 336 4.19 19.00 -26.76
N LEU A 337 4.19 18.75 -25.45
CA LEU A 337 3.38 17.69 -24.86
C LEU A 337 1.89 18.05 -24.91
N TRP A 338 1.54 19.31 -24.64
CA TRP A 338 0.16 19.75 -24.75
C TRP A 338 -0.37 19.63 -26.17
N GLU A 339 0.38 20.11 -27.17
CA GLU A 339 0.04 19.97 -28.59
C GLU A 339 -0.16 18.52 -29.01
N TYR A 340 0.73 17.63 -28.57
CA TYR A 340 0.61 16.20 -28.83
C TYR A 340 -0.69 15.63 -28.27
N LEU A 341 -0.98 15.86 -26.98
CA LEU A 341 -2.19 15.33 -26.32
C LEU A 341 -3.47 15.93 -26.92
N TYR A 342 -3.46 17.22 -27.25
CA TYR A 342 -4.57 17.93 -27.88
C TYR A 342 -4.92 17.33 -29.24
N ASN A 343 -3.93 17.20 -30.12
CA ASN A 343 -4.10 16.60 -31.45
C ASN A 343 -4.46 15.12 -31.39
N TYR A 344 -3.89 14.39 -30.43
CA TYR A 344 -4.21 12.97 -30.21
C TYR A 344 -5.69 12.78 -29.84
N ALA A 345 -6.20 13.58 -28.89
CA ALA A 345 -7.61 13.53 -28.51
C ALA A 345 -8.53 13.87 -29.70
N LYS A 346 -8.21 14.90 -30.48
CA LYS A 346 -8.97 15.29 -31.69
C LYS A 346 -9.01 14.17 -32.74
N LYS A 347 -7.85 13.53 -33.00
CA LYS A 347 -7.74 12.40 -33.93
C LYS A 347 -8.59 11.20 -33.52
N HIS A 348 -8.67 10.91 -32.22
CA HIS A 348 -9.44 9.78 -31.71
C HIS A 348 -10.94 10.08 -31.63
N ALA A 349 -11.32 11.31 -31.25
CA ALA A 349 -12.70 11.78 -31.29
C ALA A 349 -13.28 11.71 -32.71
N ALA A 350 -12.51 12.11 -33.73
CA ALA A 350 -12.91 12.00 -35.14
C ALA A 350 -13.17 10.55 -35.61
N LYS A 351 -12.61 9.55 -34.91
CA LYS A 351 -12.84 8.12 -35.17
C LYS A 351 -13.98 7.51 -34.34
N GLY A 352 -14.74 8.33 -33.61
CA GLY A 352 -15.79 7.88 -32.70
C GLY A 352 -15.26 7.22 -31.42
N ASN A 353 -13.98 7.39 -31.10
CA ASN A 353 -13.37 6.79 -29.91
C ASN A 353 -13.22 7.82 -28.78
N GLY A 354 -13.43 7.40 -27.53
CA GLY A 354 -13.23 8.24 -26.34
C GLY A 354 -11.77 8.32 -25.83
N PHE A 355 -10.77 7.98 -26.65
CA PHE A 355 -9.35 8.06 -26.27
C PHE A 355 -8.83 9.50 -26.33
N GLY A 356 -7.98 9.88 -25.38
CA GLY A 356 -7.45 11.23 -25.25
C GLY A 356 -7.10 11.54 -23.80
N PHE A 357 -7.02 12.83 -23.46
CA PHE A 357 -6.78 13.28 -22.09
C PHE A 357 -8.09 13.49 -21.31
N GLY A 358 -8.02 13.46 -19.98
CA GLY A 358 -9.09 13.89 -19.09
C GLY A 358 -8.77 15.28 -18.56
N LEU A 359 -9.53 16.29 -18.97
CA LEU A 359 -9.39 17.66 -18.45
C LEU A 359 -10.39 17.84 -17.31
N VAL A 360 -9.89 18.26 -16.15
CA VAL A 360 -10.69 18.51 -14.95
C VAL A 360 -10.70 20.01 -14.71
N ASP A 361 -11.90 20.56 -14.66
CA ASP A 361 -12.15 21.93 -14.21
C ASP A 361 -12.19 21.92 -12.67
N PRO A 362 -11.24 22.59 -12.00
CA PRO A 362 -11.17 22.62 -10.54
C PRO A 362 -12.28 23.48 -9.90
N GLU A 363 -12.93 24.38 -10.64
CA GLU A 363 -14.01 25.24 -10.15
C GLU A 363 -15.35 24.51 -10.14
N ASN A 364 -15.52 23.52 -11.02
CA ASN A 364 -16.70 22.67 -11.03
C ASN A 364 -16.67 21.66 -9.85
N THR A 365 -17.53 21.89 -8.85
CA THR A 365 -17.63 21.06 -7.64
C THR A 365 -18.08 19.62 -7.91
N GLU A 366 -18.75 19.37 -9.03
CA GLU A 366 -19.22 18.05 -9.45
C GLU A 366 -18.19 17.26 -10.24
N SER A 367 -17.03 17.85 -10.54
CA SER A 367 -15.94 17.20 -11.26
C SER A 367 -15.50 15.90 -10.61
N VAL A 368 -15.51 14.81 -11.38
CA VAL A 368 -14.97 13.50 -11.01
C VAL A 368 -13.91 13.11 -12.03
N ALA A 369 -12.67 12.92 -11.58
CA ALA A 369 -11.58 12.55 -12.46
C ALA A 369 -11.70 11.10 -12.95
N ARG A 370 -11.03 10.82 -14.07
CA ARG A 370 -10.77 9.44 -14.52
C ARG A 370 -9.85 8.73 -13.50
N THR A 371 -9.73 7.42 -13.64
CA THR A 371 -8.83 6.62 -12.80
C THR A 371 -7.38 7.07 -12.94
N LEU A 372 -6.75 7.40 -11.80
CA LEU A 372 -5.31 7.60 -11.72
C LEU A 372 -4.60 6.26 -11.96
N SER A 373 -4.06 6.05 -13.16
CA SER A 373 -3.48 4.77 -13.54
C SER A 373 -2.00 4.68 -13.19
N ALA A 374 -1.44 3.47 -13.15
CA ALA A 374 0.00 3.26 -13.04
C ALA A 374 0.80 3.93 -14.19
N ARG A 375 0.16 4.21 -15.33
CA ARG A 375 0.77 4.88 -16.50
C ARG A 375 0.80 6.40 -16.39
N TYR A 376 0.15 6.99 -15.38
CA TYR A 376 0.08 8.44 -15.19
C TYR A 376 1.47 9.10 -15.16
N HIS A 377 2.49 8.38 -14.69
CA HIS A 377 3.88 8.85 -14.68
C HIS A 377 4.45 9.21 -16.07
N LYS A 378 3.85 8.73 -17.18
CA LYS A 378 4.33 8.98 -18.54
C LYS A 378 4.04 10.42 -18.99
N ASP A 379 2.77 10.79 -18.99
CA ASP A 379 2.30 12.07 -19.54
C ASP A 379 1.20 12.74 -18.69
N GLY A 380 0.64 12.03 -17.69
CA GLY A 380 -0.45 12.51 -16.86
C GLY A 380 -1.79 12.66 -17.59
N SER A 381 -1.91 12.10 -18.80
CA SER A 381 -3.05 12.35 -19.69
C SER A 381 -4.40 11.98 -19.10
N GLU A 382 -4.48 11.02 -18.18
CA GLU A 382 -5.75 10.63 -17.58
C GLU A 382 -6.41 11.75 -16.76
N ILE A 383 -5.60 12.63 -16.16
CA ILE A 383 -6.05 13.71 -15.26
C ILE A 383 -5.13 14.94 -15.42
N LEU A 384 -5.62 15.93 -16.17
CA LEU A 384 -5.01 17.24 -16.34
C LEU A 384 -5.89 18.31 -15.70
N ILE A 385 -5.28 19.23 -14.97
CA ILE A 385 -5.99 20.33 -14.31
C ILE A 385 -6.02 21.50 -15.27
N ASP A 386 -7.23 21.95 -15.59
CA ASP A 386 -7.40 23.14 -16.40
C ASP A 386 -6.89 24.39 -15.69
N ARG A 387 -6.37 25.32 -16.47
CA ARG A 387 -5.82 26.61 -16.01
C ARG A 387 -6.43 27.78 -16.78
N GLY A 388 -7.65 27.59 -17.32
CA GLY A 388 -8.34 28.56 -18.15
C GLY A 388 -8.01 28.45 -19.64
N TRP A 389 -7.78 27.23 -20.16
CA TRP A 389 -7.50 27.04 -21.59
C TRP A 389 -8.76 27.34 -22.43
N ASP A 390 -8.67 28.33 -23.31
CA ASP A 390 -9.73 28.63 -24.27
C ASP A 390 -9.67 27.64 -25.44
N LYS A 391 -10.70 26.80 -25.55
CA LYS A 391 -10.81 25.81 -26.64
C LYS A 391 -11.03 26.45 -28.00
N ALA A 392 -11.83 27.51 -28.10
CA ALA A 392 -12.08 28.18 -29.39
C ALA A 392 -10.78 28.79 -29.92
N MET A 393 -10.03 29.46 -29.03
CA MET A 393 -8.73 30.02 -29.38
C MET A 393 -7.70 28.92 -29.71
N GLY A 394 -7.71 27.79 -28.99
CA GLY A 394 -6.85 26.64 -29.27
C GLY A 394 -7.13 25.95 -30.61
N GLU A 395 -8.38 26.00 -31.10
CA GLU A 395 -8.75 25.50 -32.43
C GLU A 395 -8.40 26.48 -33.56
N SER A 396 -8.50 27.79 -33.32
CA SER A 396 -8.17 28.81 -34.33
C SER A 396 -6.66 29.03 -34.46
N ASP A 397 -5.96 29.13 -33.33
CA ASP A 397 -4.52 29.32 -33.26
C ASP A 397 -3.99 28.62 -32.00
N PHE A 398 -3.58 27.36 -32.16
CA PHE A 398 -3.01 26.59 -31.06
C PHE A 398 -1.77 27.25 -30.44
N ARG A 399 -1.03 28.08 -31.19
CA ARG A 399 0.21 28.71 -30.75
C ARG A 399 0.02 30.12 -30.19
N ASN A 400 -1.22 30.58 -30.05
CA ASN A 400 -1.54 31.87 -29.46
C ASN A 400 -0.83 32.06 -28.10
N GLU A 401 -0.09 33.17 -27.97
CA GLU A 401 0.81 33.39 -26.83
C GLU A 401 0.06 33.50 -25.50
N GLU A 402 -1.11 34.16 -25.48
CA GLU A 402 -1.94 34.34 -24.29
C GLU A 402 -2.49 32.99 -23.81
N ASN A 403 -3.13 32.22 -24.70
CA ASN A 403 -3.70 30.92 -24.36
C ASN A 403 -2.61 29.90 -23.95
N GLN A 404 -1.42 30.00 -24.53
CA GLN A 404 -0.26 29.17 -24.13
C GLN A 404 0.17 29.42 -22.67
N THR A 405 -0.17 30.54 -22.04
CA THR A 405 0.07 30.71 -20.60
C THR A 405 -0.90 29.88 -19.74
N CYS A 406 -2.06 29.55 -20.29
CA CYS A 406 -3.14 28.77 -19.68
C CYS A 406 -3.06 27.26 -19.93
N ARG A 407 -1.91 26.74 -20.43
CA ARG A 407 -1.74 25.29 -20.64
C ARG A 407 -2.10 24.49 -19.38
N PRO A 408 -2.79 23.35 -19.51
CA PRO A 408 -3.10 22.48 -18.38
C PRO A 408 -1.84 22.00 -17.66
N ARG A 409 -2.03 21.57 -16.40
CA ARG A 409 -0.96 20.96 -15.61
C ARG A 409 -1.31 19.54 -15.18
N ARG A 410 -0.30 18.77 -14.81
CA ARG A 410 -0.47 17.49 -14.11
C ARG A 410 -0.76 17.73 -12.63
N LEU A 411 -1.27 16.70 -11.96
CA LEU A 411 -1.31 16.62 -10.51
C LEU A 411 0.11 16.54 -9.94
N THR A 412 0.32 17.10 -8.75
CA THR A 412 1.53 16.85 -7.97
C THR A 412 1.42 15.49 -7.25
N PRO A 413 2.55 14.87 -6.82
CA PRO A 413 2.49 13.66 -5.98
C PRO A 413 1.67 13.83 -4.70
N ARG A 414 1.66 15.04 -4.13
CA ARG A 414 0.88 15.41 -2.94
C ARG A 414 -0.61 15.40 -3.23
N GLU A 415 -1.03 15.99 -4.35
CA GLU A 415 -2.42 15.96 -4.80
C GLU A 415 -2.87 14.52 -5.16
N CYS A 416 -1.98 13.70 -5.74
CA CYS A 416 -2.25 12.27 -5.93
C CYS A 416 -2.48 11.53 -4.60
N ALA A 417 -1.69 11.83 -3.56
CA ALA A 417 -1.87 11.24 -2.24
C ALA A 417 -3.26 11.56 -1.67
N ARG A 418 -3.74 12.80 -1.83
CA ARG A 418 -5.08 13.22 -1.41
C ARG A 418 -6.18 12.57 -2.24
N LEU A 419 -6.02 12.52 -3.56
CA LEU A 419 -6.97 11.89 -4.48
C LEU A 419 -7.13 10.37 -4.24
N MET A 420 -6.14 9.73 -3.63
CA MET A 420 -6.15 8.33 -3.23
C MET A 420 -6.53 8.12 -1.74
N GLY A 421 -6.65 9.19 -0.96
CA GLY A 421 -7.04 9.17 0.46
C GLY A 421 -5.90 8.87 1.45
N PHE A 422 -4.64 8.90 1.01
CA PHE A 422 -3.49 8.77 1.92
C PHE A 422 -3.29 10.04 2.76
N GLU A 423 -3.71 11.19 2.23
CA GLU A 423 -3.60 12.48 2.89
C GLU A 423 -4.94 13.23 2.86
N GLU A 424 -5.20 13.99 3.92
CA GLU A 424 -6.27 14.97 3.96
C GLU A 424 -5.70 16.38 3.75
N PRO A 425 -6.43 17.32 3.09
CA PRO A 425 -5.94 18.67 2.81
C PRO A 425 -5.39 19.43 4.03
N ASN A 426 -5.98 19.22 5.22
CA ASN A 426 -5.58 19.85 6.47
C ASN A 426 -4.99 18.86 7.50
N GLY A 427 -4.69 17.64 7.05
CA GLY A 427 -4.19 16.57 7.90
C GLY A 427 -2.67 16.56 8.01
N ARG A 428 -2.15 15.52 8.68
CA ARG A 428 -0.71 15.24 8.67
C ARG A 428 -0.26 14.89 7.25
N PRO A 429 0.77 15.55 6.70
CA PRO A 429 1.25 15.24 5.36
C PRO A 429 1.76 13.80 5.26
N PHE A 430 1.37 13.11 4.20
CA PHE A 430 1.90 11.79 3.87
C PHE A 430 3.37 11.93 3.43
N ARG A 431 4.30 11.14 3.98
CA ARG A 431 5.72 11.27 3.64
C ARG A 431 5.97 10.61 2.28
N ILE A 432 6.61 11.32 1.36
CA ILE A 432 6.93 10.85 0.00
C ILE A 432 8.46 10.82 -0.15
N PRO A 433 9.13 9.70 0.17
CA PRO A 433 10.61 9.61 0.16
C PRO A 433 11.20 9.28 -1.23
N VAL A 434 10.36 9.21 -2.26
CA VAL A 434 10.72 8.76 -3.61
C VAL A 434 10.48 9.88 -4.64
N SER A 435 10.96 9.69 -5.87
CA SER A 435 10.77 10.66 -6.96
C SER A 435 9.31 10.80 -7.40
N ASP A 436 8.97 11.90 -8.09
CA ASP A 436 7.64 12.12 -8.67
C ASP A 436 7.20 10.92 -9.54
N THR A 437 8.08 10.41 -10.40
CA THR A 437 7.80 9.25 -11.27
C THR A 437 7.41 8.01 -10.49
N GLN A 438 8.14 7.70 -9.40
CA GLN A 438 7.81 6.54 -8.55
C GLN A 438 6.53 6.79 -7.77
N SER A 439 6.32 8.01 -7.28
CA SER A 439 5.10 8.40 -6.56
C SER A 439 3.85 8.19 -7.43
N TYR A 440 3.87 8.64 -8.69
CA TYR A 440 2.75 8.40 -9.61
C TYR A 440 2.48 6.93 -9.86
N ARG A 441 3.51 6.08 -9.96
CA ARG A 441 3.35 4.62 -10.07
C ARG A 441 2.72 4.04 -8.81
N GLN A 442 3.19 4.46 -7.64
CA GLN A 442 2.69 3.99 -6.35
C GLN A 442 1.21 4.35 -6.14
N PHE A 443 0.84 5.63 -6.30
CA PHE A 443 -0.55 6.06 -6.19
C PHE A 443 -1.44 5.44 -7.28
N GLY A 444 -0.93 5.35 -8.51
CA GLY A 444 -1.64 4.72 -9.63
C GLY A 444 -1.92 3.22 -9.43
N ASN A 445 -1.07 2.51 -8.67
CA ASN A 445 -1.25 1.12 -8.29
C ASN A 445 -2.01 0.93 -6.96
N SER A 446 -2.23 1.98 -6.18
CA SER A 446 -2.84 1.87 -4.86
C SER A 446 -4.36 1.69 -4.89
N VAL A 447 -4.91 1.19 -3.80
CA VAL A 447 -6.35 1.24 -3.53
C VAL A 447 -6.80 2.65 -3.12
N VAL A 448 -8.10 2.92 -3.19
CA VAL A 448 -8.68 4.12 -2.56
C VAL A 448 -8.81 3.86 -1.07
N VAL A 449 -8.02 4.55 -0.26
CA VAL A 449 -7.97 4.34 1.20
C VAL A 449 -9.36 4.34 1.85
N PRO A 450 -10.23 5.36 1.67
CA PRO A 450 -11.50 5.41 2.38
C PRO A 450 -12.49 4.28 2.02
N VAL A 451 -12.30 3.62 0.87
CA VAL A 451 -13.05 2.39 0.55
C VAL A 451 -12.71 1.29 1.56
N PHE A 452 -11.42 1.09 1.83
CA PHE A 452 -10.96 0.04 2.76
C PHE A 452 -11.11 0.43 4.23
N GLU A 453 -11.12 1.73 4.56
CA GLU A 453 -11.59 2.20 5.88
C GLU A 453 -13.06 1.85 6.10
N ALA A 454 -13.92 2.03 5.10
CA ALA A 454 -15.33 1.66 5.19
C ALA A 454 -15.54 0.14 5.30
N VAL A 455 -14.79 -0.65 4.52
CA VAL A 455 -14.81 -2.12 4.64
C VAL A 455 -14.31 -2.57 6.01
N ALA A 456 -13.24 -1.98 6.54
CA ALA A 456 -12.74 -2.30 7.88
C ALA A 456 -13.77 -1.97 8.96
N LYS A 457 -14.40 -0.78 8.94
CA LYS A 457 -15.47 -0.40 9.87
C LYS A 457 -16.67 -1.35 9.81
N LEU A 458 -17.04 -1.81 8.61
CA LEU A 458 -18.11 -2.80 8.45
C LEU A 458 -17.72 -4.16 9.06
N LEU A 459 -16.44 -4.53 9.00
CA LEU A 459 -15.89 -5.78 9.53
C LEU A 459 -15.58 -5.74 11.03
N GLU A 460 -15.40 -4.58 11.64
CA GLU A 460 -14.96 -4.43 13.03
C GLU A 460 -15.78 -5.30 14.02
N PRO A 461 -17.13 -5.28 14.03
CA PRO A 461 -17.91 -6.17 14.91
C PRO A 461 -17.71 -7.67 14.66
N TYR A 462 -17.30 -8.06 13.45
CA TYR A 462 -17.06 -9.46 13.07
C TYR A 462 -15.66 -9.91 13.48
N ILE A 463 -14.67 -9.03 13.34
CA ILE A 463 -13.30 -9.24 13.81
C ILE A 463 -13.29 -9.41 15.33
N LEU A 464 -13.95 -8.51 16.08
CA LEU A 464 -13.99 -8.59 17.54
C LEU A 464 -14.69 -9.87 18.04
N ARG A 465 -15.70 -10.36 17.31
CA ARG A 465 -16.33 -11.65 17.58
C ARG A 465 -15.36 -12.81 17.39
N ALA A 466 -14.54 -12.79 16.34
CA ALA A 466 -13.54 -13.82 16.08
C ALA A 466 -12.47 -13.88 17.20
N VAL A 467 -11.87 -12.73 17.53
CA VAL A 467 -10.86 -12.61 18.60
C VAL A 467 -11.40 -13.12 19.95
N SER A 468 -12.65 -12.77 20.26
CA SER A 468 -13.31 -13.21 21.50
C SER A 468 -13.56 -14.73 21.53
N ALA A 469 -13.85 -15.34 20.38
CA ALA A 469 -14.09 -16.78 20.28
C ALA A 469 -12.78 -17.58 20.51
N ASP A 470 -11.68 -17.11 19.95
CA ASP A 470 -10.38 -17.75 20.09
C ASP A 470 -9.81 -17.60 21.50
N THR A 471 -10.01 -16.45 22.14
CA THR A 471 -9.63 -16.24 23.56
C THR A 471 -10.39 -17.20 24.50
N LYS A 472 -11.67 -17.46 24.24
CA LYS A 472 -12.45 -18.43 25.03
C LYS A 472 -11.97 -19.86 24.83
N LYS A 473 -11.55 -20.23 23.61
CA LYS A 473 -10.99 -21.56 23.34
C LYS A 473 -9.64 -21.75 24.03
N SER A 474 -8.77 -20.74 24.05
CA SER A 474 -7.46 -20.84 24.70
C SER A 474 -7.54 -20.88 26.23
N MET A 475 -8.56 -20.27 26.85
CA MET A 475 -8.78 -20.38 28.30
C MET A 475 -9.42 -21.72 28.75
N GLN A 476 -9.97 -22.50 27.81
CA GLN A 476 -10.63 -23.78 28.08
C GLN A 476 -9.75 -25.01 27.74
N ALA A 477 -8.66 -24.80 26.99
CA ALA A 477 -7.64 -25.81 26.68
C ALA A 477 -6.51 -25.75 27.70
#